data_AF-A8Q852-F1
#
_entry.id   AF-A8Q852-F1
#
_cell.length_a   1.000
_cell.length_b   1.000
_cell.length_c   1.000
_cell.angle_alpha   90.00
_cell.angle_beta   90.00
_cell.angle_gamma   90.00
#
_symmetry.space_group_name_H-M   'P 1'
#
loop_
_entity.id
_entity.type
_entity.pdbx_description
1 polymer ?
#
loop_
_entity_poly.entity_id
_entity_poly.type
_entity_poly.pdbx_seq_one_letter_code
_entity_poly.pdbx_strand_id
1 'polypeptide(L)' 'MRIVCWNVNGLRTLKSYAPWYGLPSWEACLKELHADIACFQEVKMTRKQLTYAMCVMDDYEAL' A
#
# COMPACT_ATOMS: atom_id res chain seq x y z
N MET A 1 -8.46 15.64 -6.33
CA MET A 1 -8.20 14.51 -7.23
C MET A 1 -6.72 14.40 -7.54
N ARG A 2 -6.01 13.54 -6.81
CA ARG A 2 -4.61 13.16 -6.95
C ARG A 2 -4.51 11.66 -7.17
N ILE A 3 -3.75 11.27 -8.18
CA ILE A 3 -3.45 9.87 -8.48
C ILE A 3 -1.95 9.65 -8.28
N VAL A 4 -1.59 8.59 -7.58
CA VAL A 4 -0.20 8.16 -7.41
C VAL A 4 -0.02 6.82 -8.11
N CYS A 5 0.95 6.74 -9.03
CA CYS A 5 1.44 5.48 -9.58
C CYS A 5 2.83 5.23 -9.04
N TRP A 6 3.02 4.09 -8.37
CA TRP A 6 4.27 3.76 -7.71
C TRP A 6 4.71 2.32 -7.97
N ASN A 7 5.87 2.19 -8.61
CA ASN A 7 6.62 0.94 -8.63
C ASN A 7 7.27 0.71 -7.26
N VAL A 8 6.71 -0.21 -6.47
CA VAL A 8 7.14 -0.46 -5.08
C VAL A 8 8.30 -1.45 -4.98
N ASN A 9 8.70 -2.08 -6.09
CA ASN A 9 9.77 -3.07 -6.13
C ASN A 9 9.67 -4.15 -5.01
N GLY A 10 8.46 -4.60 -4.72
CA GLY A 10 8.15 -5.57 -3.67
C GLY A 10 7.49 -4.94 -2.45
N LEU A 11 6.16 -5.06 -2.36
CA LEU A 11 5.35 -4.46 -1.31
C LEU A 11 5.70 -4.98 0.10
N ARG A 12 6.19 -6.23 0.20
CA ARG A 12 6.68 -6.81 1.46
C ARG A 12 7.78 -5.96 2.11
N THR A 13 8.63 -5.33 1.30
CA THR A 13 9.78 -4.56 1.80
C THR A 13 9.41 -3.16 2.26
N LEU A 14 8.19 -2.69 1.95
CA LEU A 14 7.76 -1.33 2.23
C LEU A 14 7.97 -0.96 3.70
N LYS A 15 7.54 -1.84 4.62
CA LYS A 15 7.64 -1.65 6.07
C LYS A 15 9.09 -1.67 6.61
N SER A 16 10.10 -1.86 5.76
CA SER A 16 11.51 -1.74 6.13
C SER A 16 12.10 -0.35 5.88
N TYR A 17 11.37 0.54 5.19
CA TYR A 17 11.86 1.86 4.80
C TYR A 17 11.12 2.99 5.51
N ALA A 18 11.80 4.11 5.74
CA ALA A 18 11.17 5.35 6.21
C ALA A 18 10.29 5.95 5.10
N PRO A 19 9.15 6.59 5.42
CA PRO A 19 8.52 6.69 6.75
C PRO A 19 7.67 5.46 7.13
N TRP A 20 7.51 4.51 6.22
CA TRP A 20 6.52 3.42 6.29
C TRP A 20 6.65 2.47 7.48
N TYR A 21 7.86 2.22 7.96
CA TYR A 21 8.09 1.37 9.14
C TYR A 21 7.46 1.95 10.42
N GLY A 22 7.33 3.28 10.49
CA GLY A 22 6.75 3.97 11.65
C GLY A 22 5.22 4.03 11.64
N LEU A 23 4.58 3.63 10.54
CA LEU A 23 3.14 3.71 10.37
C LEU A 23 2.46 2.43 10.91
N PRO A 24 1.39 2.55 11.70
CA PRO A 24 0.82 1.41 12.44
C PRO A 24 0.05 0.42 11.56
N SER A 25 -0.42 0.83 10.38
CA SER A 25 -1.22 -0.02 9.49
C SER A 25 -0.84 0.19 8.02
N TRP A 26 -1.39 -0.63 7.12
CA TRP A 26 -1.28 -0.43 5.67
C TRP A 26 -2.13 0.75 5.21
N GLU A 27 -3.28 0.98 5.84
CA GLU A 27 -4.12 2.14 5.59
C GLU A 27 -3.42 3.45 5.96
N ALA A 28 -2.68 3.48 7.08
CA ALA A 28 -1.85 4.64 7.42
C ALA A 28 -0.80 4.91 6.34
N CYS A 29 -0.22 3.87 5.71
CA CYS A 29 0.66 4.05 4.54
C CYS A 29 -0.09 4.64 3.34
N LEU A 30 -1.33 4.23 3.05
CA LEU A 30 -2.11 4.83 1.97
C LEU A 30 -2.45 6.29 2.24
N LYS A 31 -2.83 6.63 3.49
CA LYS A 31 -3.12 8.01 3.91
C LYS A 31 -1.91 8.93 3.76
N GLU A 32 -0.72 8.43 4.06
CA GLU A 32 0.55 9.16 3.91
C GLU A 32 0.90 9.49 2.44
N LEU A 33 0.39 8.73 1.46
CA LEU A 33 0.54 9.08 0.04
C LEU A 33 -0.30 10.30 -0.36
N HIS A 34 -1.25 10.72 0.48
CA HIS A 34 -2.18 11.82 0.25
C HIS A 34 -2.87 11.74 -1.12
N ALA A 35 -3.21 10.53 -1.56
CA ALA A 35 -3.78 10.26 -2.88
C ALA A 35 -5.24 9.82 -2.77
N ASP A 36 -6.05 10.21 -3.75
CA ASP A 36 -7.41 9.73 -3.91
C ASP A 36 -7.41 8.33 -4.57
N ILE A 37 -6.42 8.06 -5.44
CA ILE A 37 -6.19 6.76 -6.08
C ILE A 37 -4.70 6.42 -6.01
N ALA A 38 -4.36 5.22 -5.56
CA ALA A 38 -3.00 4.70 -5.53
C ALA A 38 -2.89 3.40 -6.34
N CYS A 39 -1.99 3.40 -7.34
CA CYS A 39 -1.73 2.26 -8.22
C CYS A 39 -0.31 1.73 -7.97
N PHE A 40 -0.19 0.48 -7.54
CA PHE A 40 1.10 -0.15 -7.27
C PHE A 40 1.55 -1.08 -8.40
N GLN A 41 2.81 -0.97 -8.82
CA GLN A 41 3.46 -1.89 -9.77
C GLN A 41 4.61 -2.64 -9.10
N GLU A 42 5.02 -3.78 -9.66
CA GLU A 42 6.10 -4.62 -9.10
C GLU A 42 5.82 -5.00 -7.64
N VAL A 43 4.58 -5.35 -7.29
CA VAL A 43 4.20 -5.74 -5.92
C VAL A 43 4.95 -6.99 -5.45
N LYS A 44 5.33 -7.87 -6.38
CA LYS A 44 6.07 -9.14 -6.13
C LYS A 44 5.41 -10.02 -5.06
N MET A 45 4.08 -10.02 -5.03
CA MET A 45 3.29 -10.86 -4.13
C MET A 45 2.23 -11.63 -4.93
N THR A 46 2.04 -12.89 -4.57
CA THR A 46 0.94 -13.71 -5.07
C THR A 46 -0.32 -13.49 -4.26
N ARG A 47 -1.50 -13.89 -4.79
CA ARG A 47 -2.78 -13.80 -4.08
C ARG A 47 -2.75 -14.44 -2.69
N LYS A 48 -2.06 -15.57 -2.53
CA LYS A 48 -1.92 -16.27 -1.23
C LYS A 48 -1.09 -15.49 -0.21
N GLN A 49 -0.22 -14.59 -0.66
CA GLN A 49 0.65 -13.79 0.21
C GLN A 49 0.00 -12.46 0.61
N LEU A 50 -1.02 -12.01 -0.12
CA LEU A 50 -1.80 -10.83 0.23
C LEU A 50 -2.71 -11.16 1.41
N THR A 51 -2.60 -10.38 2.47
CA THR A 51 -3.44 -10.51 3.67
C THR A 51 -4.67 -9.62 3.56
N TYR A 52 -5.74 -9.95 4.29
CA TYR A 52 -6.97 -9.15 4.30
C TYR A 52 -6.70 -7.65 4.57
N ALA A 53 -5.88 -7.34 5.59
CA ALA A 53 -5.54 -5.97 5.96
C ALA A 53 -4.72 -5.18 4.90
N MET A 54 -4.25 -5.84 3.83
CA MET A 54 -3.57 -5.19 2.70
C MET A 54 -4.53 -4.90 1.54
N CYS A 55 -5.69 -5.54 1.51
CA CYS A 55 -6.64 -5.48 0.39
C CYS A 55 -7.96 -4.81 0.78
N VAL A 56 -8.36 -4.89 2.05
CA VAL A 56 -9.60 -4.33 2.56
C VAL A 56 -9.26 -3.42 3.74
N MET A 57 -9.68 -2.17 3.65
CA MET A 57 -9.48 -1.12 4.64
C MET A 57 -10.79 -0.34 4.80
N ASP A 58 -10.89 0.47 5.84
CA ASP A 58 -12.14 1.19 6.14
C ASP A 58 -12.39 2.32 5.13
N ASP A 59 -11.35 3.10 4.80
CA ASP A 59 -11.46 4.26 3.90
C ASP A 59 -11.05 3.95 2.45
N TYR A 60 -10.50 2.75 2.18
CA TYR A 60 -9.99 2.37 0.85
C TYR A 60 -10.49 0.99 0.42
N GLU A 61 -10.96 0.91 -0.82
CA GLU A 61 -11.33 -0.33 -1.49
C GLU A 61 -10.29 -0.68 -2.56
N ALA A 62 -9.83 -1.93 -2.57
CA ALA A 62 -9.00 -2.47 -3.64
C ALA A 62 -9.87 -3.22 -4.65
N LEU A 63 -9.79 -2.82 -5.93
CA LEU A 63 -10.43 -3.47 -7.07
C LEU A 63 -9.59 -4.63 -7.62
#